data_AF-A0A2X3HGG9-F1
#
_entry.id   AF-A0A2X3HGG9-F1
#
_cell.length_a   1.000
_cell.length_b   1.000
_cell.length_c   1.000
_cell.angle_alpha   90.00
_cell.angle_beta   90.00
_cell.angle_gamma   90.00
#
_symmetry.space_group_name_H-M   'P 1'
#
loop_
_entity.id
_entity.type
_entity.pdbx_description
1 polymer ?
#
loop_
_entity_poly.entity_id
_entity_poly.type
_entity_poly.pdbx_seq_one_letter_code
_entity_poly.pdbx_strand_id
1 'polypeptide(L)'
;MGWPETHQHLPAAQWITRTLRGRPCKVEANTLVAQVSAVSAGLGLGVLPHFMARASGLQCLQPEIGADQTLWLVMHSDLAGSRRVRVLADHLIALFADHQDRLAMP
;
A
#
# COMPACT_ATOMS: atom_id res chain seq x y z
N MET A 1 2.94 9.78 10.48
CA MET A 1 3.11 8.33 10.68
C MET A 1 4.29 7.87 9.83
N GLY A 2 5.24 7.18 10.45
CA GLY A 2 6.43 6.66 9.77
C GLY A 2 6.41 5.13 9.64
N TRP A 3 7.44 4.63 8.97
CA TRP A 3 7.73 3.21 8.85
C TRP A 3 9.00 2.90 9.67
N PRO A 4 9.08 1.72 10.33
CA PRO A 4 10.30 1.31 11.00
C PRO A 4 11.42 1.07 10.00
N GLU A 5 12.66 1.02 10.49
CA GLU A 5 13.88 0.89 9.67
C GLU A 5 13.83 -0.26 8.64
N THR A 6 13.20 -1.38 9.00
CA THR A 6 13.06 -2.56 8.12
C THR A 6 12.23 -2.30 6.86
N HIS A 7 11.45 -1.22 6.81
CA HIS A 7 10.54 -0.86 5.73
C HIS A 7 10.99 0.39 4.95
N GLN A 8 12.21 0.89 5.18
CA GLN A 8 12.74 2.09 4.48
C GLN A 8 12.97 1.88 2.97
N HIS A 9 12.89 0.64 2.49
CA HIS A 9 12.90 0.32 1.06
C HIS A 9 11.58 0.63 0.36
N LEU A 10 10.48 0.84 1.11
CA LEU A 10 9.17 1.16 0.53
C LEU A 10 9.16 2.60 -0.04
N PRO A 11 8.56 2.82 -1.23
CA PRO A 11 8.43 4.15 -1.81
C PRO A 11 7.78 5.17 -0.85
N ALA A 12 6.76 4.75 -0.12
CA ALA A 12 6.08 5.55 0.90
C ALA A 12 7.03 5.99 2.03
N ALA A 13 7.87 5.09 2.54
CA ALA A 13 8.84 5.39 3.58
C ALA A 13 9.90 6.38 3.09
N GLN A 14 10.44 6.16 1.89
CA GLN A 14 11.40 7.07 1.27
C GLN A 14 10.82 8.47 1.00
N TRP A 15 9.55 8.53 0.60
CA TRP A 15 8.85 9.81 0.42
C TRP A 15 8.70 10.55 1.76
N ILE A 16 8.30 9.86 2.83
CA ILE A 16 8.17 10.45 4.17
C ILE A 16 9.53 11.01 4.62
N THR A 17 10.60 10.21 4.53
CA THR A 17 11.95 10.63 4.95
C THR A 17 12.43 11.86 4.19
N ARG A 18 12.23 11.91 2.87
CA ARG A 18 12.55 13.09 2.04
C ARG A 18 11.74 14.32 2.46
N THR A 19 10.43 14.16 2.62
CA THR A 19 9.50 15.25 2.97
C THR A 19 9.79 15.82 4.36
N LEU A 20 10.14 14.96 5.31
CA LEU A 20 10.51 15.36 6.67
C LEU A 20 11.94 15.86 6.81
N ARG A 21 12.77 15.78 5.74
CA ARG A 21 14.20 16.13 5.74
C ARG A 21 14.97 15.41 6.85
N GLY A 22 14.70 14.10 7.01
CA GLY A 22 15.33 13.26 8.02
C GLY A 22 14.83 13.47 9.47
N ARG A 23 13.83 14.34 9.70
CA ARG A 23 13.20 14.43 11.03
C ARG A 23 12.41 13.15 11.33
N PRO A 24 12.52 12.59 12.55
CA PRO A 24 11.85 11.35 12.89
C PRO A 24 10.33 11.52 12.99
N CYS A 25 9.60 10.47 12.64
CA CYS A 25 8.18 10.37 12.95
C CYS A 25 8.00 10.08 14.44
N LYS A 26 7.01 10.71 15.08
CA LYS A 26 6.68 10.44 16.49
C LYS A 26 5.98 9.11 16.71
N VAL A 27 5.36 8.58 15.66
CA VAL A 27 4.65 7.30 15.66
C VAL A 27 5.02 6.57 14.38
N GLU A 28 5.37 5.30 14.53
CA GLU A 28 5.68 4.37 13.45
C GLU A 28 4.78 3.14 13.53
N ALA A 29 4.46 2.58 12.37
CA ALA A 29 3.70 1.34 12.27
C ALA A 29 4.27 0.48 11.15
N ASN A 30 4.35 -0.83 11.42
CA ASN A 30 4.94 -1.84 10.52
C ASN A 30 3.90 -2.56 9.65
N THR A 31 2.63 -2.15 9.71
CA THR A 31 1.57 -2.67 8.84
C THR A 31 0.72 -1.52 8.30
N LEU A 32 0.21 -1.68 7.08
CA LEU A 32 -0.72 -0.72 6.49
C LEU A 32 -1.99 -0.56 7.33
N VAL A 33 -2.50 -1.65 7.90
CA VAL A 33 -3.68 -1.62 8.78
C VAL A 33 -3.43 -0.75 10.00
N ALA A 34 -2.28 -0.91 10.67
CA ALA A 34 -1.93 -0.07 11.82
C ALA A 34 -1.73 1.41 11.42
N GLN A 35 -1.18 1.69 10.23
CA GLN A 35 -1.09 3.07 9.74
C GLN A 35 -2.47 3.69 9.51
N VAL A 36 -3.37 2.98 8.82
CA VAL A 36 -4.75 3.44 8.60
C VAL A 36 -5.43 3.70 9.95
N SER A 37 -5.39 2.74 10.88
CA SER A 37 -5.99 2.91 12.20
C SER A 37 -5.44 4.12 12.96
N ALA A 38 -4.13 4.37 12.90
CA ALA A 38 -3.52 5.52 13.57
C ALA A 38 -3.94 6.85 12.94
N VAL A 39 -4.01 6.93 11.61
CA VAL A 39 -4.48 8.13 10.91
C VAL A 39 -5.97 8.37 11.20
N SER A 40 -6.80 7.33 11.14
CA SER A 40 -8.23 7.40 11.46
C SER A 40 -8.51 7.81 12.90
N ALA A 41 -7.63 7.44 13.84
CA ALA A 41 -7.68 7.87 15.24
C ALA A 41 -7.09 9.26 15.49
N GLY A 42 -6.64 9.97 14.44
CA GLY A 42 -6.14 11.35 14.54
C GLY A 42 -4.72 11.50 15.07
N LEU A 43 -3.90 10.43 15.09
CA LEU A 43 -2.49 10.52 15.53
C LEU A 43 -1.58 11.29 14.56
N GLY A 44 -2.07 11.60 13.36
CA GLY A 44 -1.39 12.45 12.38
C GLY A 44 -1.65 12.04 10.93
N LEU A 45 -0.79 12.50 10.03
CA LEU A 45 -0.86 12.19 8.60
C LEU A 45 -0.13 10.87 8.28
N GLY A 46 -0.62 10.15 7.27
CA GLY A 46 0.02 8.94 6.75
C GLY A 46 0.07 8.90 5.23
N VAL A 47 1.05 8.20 4.70
CA VAL A 47 1.11 7.84 3.27
C VAL A 47 0.47 6.47 3.13
N LEU A 48 -0.72 6.43 2.54
CA LEU A 48 -1.58 5.26 2.52
C LEU A 48 -2.00 4.94 1.08
N PRO A 49 -2.22 3.66 0.73
CA PRO A 49 -2.86 3.31 -0.53
C PRO A 49 -4.27 3.91 -0.60
N HIS A 50 -4.59 4.54 -1.73
CA HIS A 50 -5.85 5.28 -1.92
C HIS A 50 -7.10 4.45 -1.60
N PHE A 51 -7.14 3.20 -2.05
CA PHE A 51 -8.28 2.31 -1.79
C PHE A 51 -8.50 2.03 -0.29
N MET A 52 -7.44 1.96 0.52
CA MET A 52 -7.54 1.75 1.97
C MET A 52 -7.97 3.02 2.69
N ALA A 53 -7.43 4.17 2.27
CA ALA A 53 -7.80 5.47 2.82
C ALA A 53 -9.29 5.77 2.57
N ARG A 54 -9.77 5.58 1.33
CA ARG A 54 -11.19 5.74 0.98
C ARG A 54 -12.11 4.80 1.75
N ALA A 55 -11.75 3.52 1.86
CA ALA A 55 -12.53 2.55 2.62
C ALA A 55 -12.67 2.93 4.11
N SER A 56 -11.74 3.74 4.63
CA SER A 56 -11.71 4.21 6.01
C SER A 56 -12.27 5.62 6.18
N GLY A 57 -12.83 6.23 5.12
CA GLY A 57 -13.37 7.59 5.15
C GLY A 57 -12.32 8.69 5.36
N LEU A 58 -11.04 8.39 5.10
CA LEU A 58 -9.96 9.37 5.23
C LEU A 58 -9.96 10.33 4.03
N GLN A 59 -9.65 11.59 4.30
CA GLN A 59 -9.50 12.61 3.26
C GLN A 59 -8.09 12.57 2.67
N CYS A 60 -7.99 12.40 1.35
CA CYS A 60 -6.73 12.52 0.62
C CYS A 60 -6.30 13.99 0.56
N LEU A 61 -5.08 14.29 1.04
CA LEU A 61 -4.51 15.65 1.00
C LEU A 61 -3.63 15.89 -0.23
N GLN A 62 -2.92 14.85 -0.68
CA GLN A 62 -2.01 14.93 -1.82
C GLN A 62 -2.04 13.59 -2.57
N PRO A 63 -2.68 13.52 -3.75
CA PRO A 63 -2.89 12.27 -4.47
C PRO A 63 -1.64 11.78 -5.21
N GLU A 64 -0.83 12.71 -5.73
CA GLU A 64 0.35 12.41 -6.54
C GLU A 64 1.63 12.73 -5.77
N ILE A 65 2.20 11.69 -5.18
CA ILE A 65 3.45 11.78 -4.41
C ILE A 65 4.60 10.96 -5.03
N GLY A 66 4.32 10.22 -6.11
CA GLY A 66 5.29 9.33 -6.76
C GLY A 66 5.78 8.21 -5.86
N ALA A 67 4.90 7.70 -4.99
CA ALA A 67 5.16 6.59 -4.06
C ALA A 67 4.38 5.33 -4.45
N ASP A 68 4.19 5.14 -5.76
CA ASP A 68 3.45 4.02 -6.32
C ASP A 68 4.13 2.69 -6.00
N GLN A 69 3.31 1.69 -5.66
CA GLN A 69 3.79 0.35 -5.34
C GLN A 69 3.12 -0.67 -6.25
N THR A 70 3.92 -1.35 -7.06
CA THR A 70 3.43 -2.41 -7.95
C THR A 70 2.95 -3.61 -7.15
N LEU A 71 1.75 -4.10 -7.46
CA LEU A 71 1.23 -5.36 -6.95
C LEU A 71 1.67 -6.52 -7.85
N TRP A 72 2.17 -7.59 -7.24
CA TRP A 72 2.67 -8.77 -7.95
C TRP A 72 1.87 -10.01 -7.54
N LEU A 73 1.45 -10.79 -8.53
CA LEU A 73 0.97 -12.15 -8.29
C LEU A 73 2.15 -13.12 -8.45
N VAL A 74 2.58 -13.73 -7.34
CA VAL A 74 3.73 -14.65 -7.32
C VAL A 74 3.25 -16.07 -7.11
N MET A 75 3.77 -17.00 -7.93
CA MET A 75 3.49 -18.43 -7.84
C MET A 75 4.79 -19.22 -7.83
N HIS A 76 4.84 -20.30 -7.05
CA HIS A 76 5.97 -21.24 -7.10
C HIS A 76 6.01 -21.95 -8.46
N SER A 77 7.20 -22.10 -9.04
CA SER A 77 7.40 -22.70 -10.37
C SER A 77 6.73 -24.06 -10.50
N ASP A 78 6.88 -24.90 -9.48
CA ASP A 78 6.37 -26.28 -9.47
C ASP A 78 4.85 -26.35 -9.44
N LEU A 79 4.21 -25.30 -8.91
CA LEU A 79 2.76 -25.17 -8.85
C LEU A 79 2.18 -24.46 -10.08
N ALA A 80 2.99 -23.77 -10.86
CA ALA A 80 2.54 -23.02 -12.03
C ALA A 80 1.89 -23.91 -13.11
N GLY A 81 2.26 -25.20 -13.17
CA GLY A 81 1.66 -26.20 -14.07
C GLY A 81 0.37 -26.83 -13.54
N SER A 82 0.02 -26.64 -12.27
CA SER A 82 -1.18 -27.22 -11.67
C SER A 82 -2.44 -26.53 -12.18
N ARG A 83 -3.39 -27.30 -12.74
CA ARG A 83 -4.66 -26.77 -13.27
C ARG A 83 -5.42 -25.96 -12.21
N ARG A 84 -5.47 -26.42 -10.97
CA ARG A 84 -6.20 -25.72 -9.89
C ARG A 84 -5.55 -24.38 -9.53
N VAL A 85 -4.23 -24.32 -9.56
CA VAL A 85 -3.48 -23.07 -9.29
C VAL A 85 -3.65 -22.08 -10.44
N ARG A 86 -3.57 -22.56 -11.70
CA ARG A 86 -3.78 -21.71 -12.87
C ARG A 86 -5.19 -21.11 -12.91
N VAL A 87 -6.23 -21.90 -12.64
CA VAL A 87 -7.61 -21.38 -12.58
C VAL A 87 -7.75 -20.25 -11.54
N LEU A 88 -7.14 -20.40 -10.36
CA LEU A 88 -7.17 -19.33 -9.36
C LEU A 88 -6.36 -18.11 -9.81
N ALA A 89 -5.18 -18.32 -10.40
CA ALA A 89 -4.33 -17.23 -10.89
C ALA A 89 -5.02 -16.42 -11.98
N ASP A 90 -5.62 -17.08 -12.96
CA ASP A 90 -6.37 -16.44 -14.05
C ASP A 90 -7.57 -15.66 -13.50
N HIS A 91 -8.27 -16.23 -12.51
CA HIS A 91 -9.36 -15.53 -11.82
C HIS A 91 -8.89 -14.27 -11.08
N LEU A 92 -7.77 -14.33 -10.35
CA LEU A 92 -7.20 -13.17 -9.67
C LEU A 92 -6.75 -12.11 -10.70
N ILE A 93 -6.10 -12.52 -11.80
CA ILE A 93 -5.69 -11.59 -12.85
C ILE A 93 -6.89 -10.83 -13.41
N ALA A 94 -7.97 -11.55 -13.75
CA ALA A 94 -9.20 -10.92 -14.23
C ALA A 94 -9.81 -9.97 -13.18
N LEU A 95 -9.88 -10.40 -11.92
CA LEU A 95 -10.42 -9.59 -10.83
C LEU A 95 -9.65 -8.28 -10.63
N PHE A 96 -8.32 -8.33 -10.68
CA PHE A 96 -7.47 -7.14 -10.53
C PHE A 96 -7.55 -6.22 -11.75
N ALA A 97 -7.71 -6.76 -12.97
CA ALA A 97 -7.96 -5.97 -14.17
C ALA A 97 -9.30 -5.22 -14.09
N ASP A 98 -10.37 -5.91 -13.68
CA ASP A 98 -11.71 -5.33 -13.51
C ASP A 98 -11.79 -4.26 -12.41
N HIS A 99 -10.80 -4.22 -11.51
CA HIS A 99 -10.73 -3.28 -10.39
C HIS A 99 -9.55 -2.32 -10.46
N GLN A 100 -8.84 -2.25 -11.59
CA GLN A 100 -7.66 -1.41 -11.75
C GLN A 100 -7.96 0.07 -11.41
N ASP A 101 -9.08 0.60 -11.89
CA ASP A 101 -9.50 1.97 -11.60
C ASP A 101 -9.71 2.20 -10.09
N ARG A 102 -10.31 1.24 -9.39
CA ARG A 102 -10.50 1.34 -7.93
C ARG A 102 -9.19 1.33 -7.16
N LEU A 103 -8.15 0.70 -7.70
CA LEU A 103 -6.83 0.66 -7.06
C LEU A 103 -6.02 1.93 -7.34
N ALA A 104 -6.18 2.53 -8.52
CA ALA A 104 -5.41 3.69 -8.98
C ALA A 104 -6.06 5.05 -8.65
N MET A 105 -7.38 5.12 -8.56
CA MET A 105 -8.08 6.36 -8.22
C MET A 105 -7.60 6.90 -6.86
N PRO A 106 -7.45 8.22 -6.69
CA PRO A 106 -7.16 8.85 -5.40
C PRO A 106 -8.30 8.81 -4.39
#